data_AF-U9USX1-F1
#
_entry.id   AF-U9USX1-F1
#
_cell.length_a   1.000
_cell.length_b   1.000
_cell.length_c   1.000
_cell.angle_alpha   90.00
_cell.angle_beta   90.00
_cell.angle_gamma   90.00
#
_symmetry.space_group_name_H-M   'P 1'
#
loop_
_entity.id
_entity.type
_entity.pdbx_description
1 polymer ?
#
loop_
_entity_poly.entity_id
_entity_poly.type
_entity_poly.pdbx_seq_one_letter_code
_entity_poly.pdbx_strand_id
1 'polypeptide(L)'
;MSQPYGQHGQPPNYAGGQVPYYPPPPDPYNQKNNHQYQQYPQHPQYPPPSAPPPSFMQSQSMGNNGENNDNAGTNNKFNPTPKYRDLWAAILFLLHLGAFIALSVLALRNYAAIQRSGSSDSVQKITLNWSTIWLLLICVGVGFVLSMIYLAFAERFPRRFIIGTFIISILFYWAMAVFYFIAKYFSMAILIAIVAIFYTLFFFWWRPLIPFSSIMLETVIDITKKFKSLLLVAFSGLFLETLYSIWWIFTFIAAYQVWYPEACRARSDNNLPATGACESGKIVAIVVFLLFSFYWTSQVIQTWVHVTTSGVFATYYFFEGTAQGVPSMPTLRSAKRASTTSFGSICFGSLIVALLQVIRALLRSAAQETDNPFGAFCFACASVIVDMVESLLQYFNFYAYTEVAIYGKSFRESVRNY
;
A
#
# COMPACT_ATOMS: atom_id res chain seq x y z
N MET A 1 80.39 19.23 13.77
CA MET A 1 79.17 19.84 14.36
C MET A 1 78.35 18.70 14.97
N SER A 2 78.72 18.17 16.15
CA SER A 2 78.30 18.56 17.51
C SER A 2 76.79 18.41 17.77
N GLN A 3 76.47 17.46 18.66
CA GLN A 3 75.18 17.01 19.23
C GLN A 3 74.48 18.07 20.18
N PRO A 4 73.60 17.74 21.17
CA PRO A 4 72.21 17.19 21.24
C PRO A 4 71.26 17.95 22.26
N TYR A 5 70.18 17.30 22.75
CA TYR A 5 69.20 17.63 23.87
C TYR A 5 67.98 18.52 23.52
N GLY A 6 66.77 18.45 24.12
CA GLY A 6 66.16 17.68 25.23
C GLY A 6 64.76 18.23 25.62
N GLN A 7 63.95 17.39 26.29
CA GLN A 7 62.84 17.59 27.27
C GLN A 7 61.87 18.82 27.35
N HIS A 8 60.58 18.47 27.59
CA HIS A 8 59.58 18.98 28.58
C HIS A 8 59.02 20.44 28.50
N GLY A 9 57.70 20.58 28.63
CA GLY A 9 57.03 21.85 29.00
C GLY A 9 55.50 21.87 28.84
N GLN A 10 54.79 22.04 29.95
CA GLN A 10 53.32 22.04 30.16
C GLN A 10 52.56 23.21 29.47
N PRO A 11 51.23 23.09 29.22
CA PRO A 11 50.36 24.23 28.98
C PRO A 11 49.77 24.82 30.29
N PRO A 12 49.36 26.11 30.30
CA PRO A 12 49.07 26.85 31.53
C PRO A 12 47.68 26.57 32.14
N ASN A 13 47.68 26.66 33.46
CA ASN A 13 46.58 26.55 34.40
C ASN A 13 45.69 27.82 34.35
N TYR A 14 44.36 27.66 34.22
CA TYR A 14 43.38 28.71 34.54
C TYR A 14 42.46 28.18 35.64
N ALA A 15 42.38 28.96 36.71
CA ALA A 15 41.73 28.64 37.97
C ALA A 15 40.25 29.03 38.01
N GLY A 16 39.46 28.25 38.76
CA GLY A 16 38.39 28.76 39.64
C GLY A 16 36.94 28.57 39.17
N GLY A 17 36.16 27.77 39.91
CA GLY A 17 34.69 27.82 39.87
C GLY A 17 33.99 26.51 40.26
N GLN A 18 33.69 26.36 41.55
CA GLN A 18 33.17 25.18 42.26
C GLN A 18 31.83 24.59 41.76
N VAL A 19 31.75 23.25 41.80
CA VAL A 19 30.53 22.41 41.74
C VAL A 19 30.00 22.14 43.16
N PRO A 20 28.66 22.18 43.42
CA PRO A 20 28.09 21.69 44.67
C PRO A 20 27.77 20.19 44.61
N TYR A 21 28.35 19.44 45.56
CA TYR A 21 28.08 18.04 45.89
C TYR A 21 26.94 18.00 46.93
N TYR A 22 25.89 17.21 46.70
CA TYR A 22 24.85 16.92 47.71
C TYR A 22 25.00 15.49 48.24
N PRO A 23 25.04 15.27 49.57
CA PRO A 23 25.13 13.95 50.19
C PRO A 23 23.75 13.31 50.41
N PRO A 24 23.61 11.96 50.38
CA PRO A 24 22.41 11.25 50.84
C PRO A 24 22.50 11.00 52.35
N PRO A 25 21.39 10.96 53.13
CA PRO A 25 20.81 9.68 53.62
C PRO A 25 19.32 9.82 54.10
N PRO A 26 18.74 8.98 55.00
CA PRO A 26 18.30 7.58 54.88
C PRO A 26 16.81 7.35 55.28
N ASP A 27 16.22 6.19 54.93
CA ASP A 27 15.00 5.62 55.57
C ASP A 27 15.38 4.92 56.90
N PRO A 28 14.49 4.72 57.94
CA PRO A 28 13.13 4.16 57.78
C PRO A 28 12.03 4.44 58.87
N TYR A 29 10.79 4.00 58.55
CA TYR A 29 9.63 3.61 59.41
C TYR A 29 8.86 4.60 60.34
N ASN A 30 7.60 4.85 59.91
CA ASN A 30 6.30 4.77 60.62
C ASN A 30 5.75 5.87 61.58
N GLN A 31 4.59 6.42 61.14
CA GLN A 31 3.33 6.67 61.88
C GLN A 31 3.06 7.97 62.69
N LYS A 32 2.08 8.73 62.16
CA LYS A 32 0.78 9.15 62.78
C LYS A 32 0.54 10.64 63.11
N ASN A 33 -0.44 11.18 62.36
CA ASN A 33 -1.49 12.17 62.68
C ASN A 33 -1.20 13.65 63.02
N ASN A 34 -1.70 14.48 62.09
CA ASN A 34 -2.73 15.53 62.25
C ASN A 34 -2.31 16.90 62.82
N HIS A 35 -2.60 17.99 62.07
CA HIS A 35 -3.30 19.24 62.48
C HIS A 35 -3.13 20.37 61.42
N GLN A 36 -4.19 20.55 60.62
CA GLN A 36 -4.96 21.75 60.22
C GLN A 36 -4.42 23.22 60.26
N TYR A 37 -4.84 23.99 59.21
CA TYR A 37 -4.89 25.46 58.94
C TYR A 37 -3.59 26.12 58.40
N GLN A 38 -3.56 26.94 57.33
CA GLN A 38 -4.40 28.10 56.95
C GLN A 38 -4.26 28.44 55.43
N GLN A 39 -5.33 28.96 54.81
CA GLN A 39 -5.44 29.40 53.40
C GLN A 39 -4.93 30.84 53.18
N TYR A 40 -4.29 31.11 52.04
CA TYR A 40 -4.14 32.44 51.42
C TYR A 40 -4.51 32.38 49.91
N PRO A 41 -4.96 33.46 49.26
CA PRO A 41 -5.67 33.41 47.98
C PRO A 41 -4.79 33.38 46.72
N GLN A 42 -5.12 32.43 45.84
CA GLN A 42 -5.12 32.42 44.37
C GLN A 42 -4.35 33.52 43.60
N HIS A 43 -3.30 33.09 42.88
CA HIS A 43 -2.85 33.68 41.61
C HIS A 43 -3.14 32.66 40.48
N PRO A 44 -3.59 33.07 39.28
CA PRO A 44 -4.04 32.13 38.24
C PRO A 44 -2.90 31.22 37.75
N GLN A 45 -3.09 29.90 37.90
CA GLN A 45 -2.25 28.88 37.31
C GLN A 45 -2.41 28.86 35.78
N TYR A 46 -1.29 29.00 35.07
CA TYR A 46 -1.17 28.55 33.70
C TYR A 46 -1.33 27.02 33.66
N PRO A 47 -2.08 26.44 32.70
CA PRO A 47 -2.19 24.99 32.58
C PRO A 47 -0.80 24.40 32.29
N PRO A 48 -0.43 23.25 32.89
CA PRO A 48 0.85 22.60 32.63
C PRO A 48 0.95 22.24 31.14
N PRO A 49 2.16 22.28 30.55
CA PRO A 49 2.38 21.76 29.20
C PRO A 49 1.88 20.32 29.13
N SER A 50 1.03 20.06 28.15
CA SER A 50 0.60 18.73 27.74
C SER A 50 1.79 17.77 27.72
N ALA A 51 1.64 16.64 28.41
CA ALA A 51 2.62 15.57 28.45
C ALA A 51 3.13 15.25 27.03
N PRO A 52 4.44 15.08 26.82
CA PRO A 52 4.95 14.56 25.57
C PRO A 52 4.34 13.16 25.33
N PRO A 53 4.08 12.78 24.06
CA PRO A 53 3.58 11.45 23.75
C PRO A 53 4.52 10.40 24.35
N PRO A 54 4.00 9.25 24.83
CA PRO A 54 4.82 8.26 25.51
C PRO A 54 5.99 7.85 24.63
N SER A 55 7.18 8.29 25.02
CA SER A 55 8.44 7.73 24.56
C SER A 55 8.47 6.29 25.06
N PHE A 56 8.23 5.33 24.16
CA PHE A 56 8.59 3.94 24.41
C PHE A 56 10.08 3.93 24.78
N MET A 57 10.37 3.66 26.06
CA MET A 57 11.75 3.52 26.54
C MET A 57 12.45 2.48 25.68
N GLN A 58 13.35 2.97 24.82
CA GLN A 58 14.27 2.16 24.05
C GLN A 58 15.39 1.76 25.01
N SER A 59 15.34 0.52 25.51
CA SER A 59 16.42 -0.02 26.32
C SER A 59 17.68 -0.11 25.45
N GLN A 60 18.63 0.78 25.77
CA GLN A 60 20.01 0.68 25.31
C GLN A 60 20.68 -0.50 26.02
N SER A 61 21.06 -1.52 25.26
CA SER A 61 22.19 -2.37 25.61
C SER A 61 22.81 -2.99 24.35
N MET A 62 23.73 -2.26 23.73
CA MET A 62 24.84 -2.93 23.05
C MET A 62 26.08 -2.74 23.91
N GLY A 63 26.20 -3.66 24.88
CA GLY A 63 27.40 -3.87 25.68
C GLY A 63 28.29 -4.92 25.00
N ASN A 64 29.55 -4.56 24.85
CA ASN A 64 30.65 -5.34 24.31
C ASN A 64 31.02 -6.49 25.26
N ASN A 65 31.26 -7.68 24.70
CA ASN A 65 31.95 -8.87 25.24
C ASN A 65 31.51 -9.52 26.56
N GLY A 66 31.39 -10.86 26.49
CA GLY A 66 31.74 -11.77 27.58
C GLY A 66 30.58 -12.34 28.40
N GLU A 67 30.57 -13.66 28.49
CA GLU A 67 29.89 -14.50 29.48
C GLU A 67 28.43 -14.93 29.28
N ASN A 68 28.31 -16.27 29.32
CA ASN A 68 27.11 -17.09 29.37
C ASN A 68 26.11 -16.56 30.41
N ASN A 69 24.85 -16.41 30.00
CA ASN A 69 23.72 -16.79 30.83
C ASN A 69 22.45 -16.91 29.97
N ASP A 70 21.79 -18.05 30.12
CA ASP A 70 20.51 -18.41 29.52
C ASP A 70 19.44 -17.37 29.86
N ASN A 71 18.98 -16.62 28.85
CA ASN A 71 17.74 -15.85 28.91
C ASN A 71 17.07 -15.88 27.53
N ALA A 72 16.31 -16.96 27.31
CA ALA A 72 15.36 -17.10 26.23
C ALA A 72 14.19 -16.12 26.42
N GLY A 73 14.35 -14.88 25.96
CA GLY A 73 13.26 -13.90 26.01
C GLY A 73 13.45 -12.62 25.19
N THR A 74 14.69 -12.15 24.99
CA THR A 74 14.90 -10.78 24.48
C THR A 74 15.88 -10.64 23.30
N ASN A 75 16.60 -11.70 22.92
CA ASN A 75 17.59 -11.63 21.83
C ASN A 75 17.06 -11.98 20.42
N ASN A 76 15.75 -12.22 20.27
CA ASN A 76 15.13 -12.63 18.99
C ASN A 76 14.27 -11.54 18.33
N LYS A 77 14.49 -10.24 18.63
CA LYS A 77 13.68 -9.16 18.03
C LYS A 77 13.81 -9.12 16.50
N PHE A 78 14.96 -9.53 15.95
CA PHE A 78 15.14 -9.72 14.52
C PHE A 78 15.56 -11.16 14.29
N ASN A 79 14.73 -11.97 13.63
CA ASN A 79 15.05 -13.38 13.38
C ASN A 79 16.30 -13.48 12.47
N PRO A 80 17.46 -13.97 12.95
CA PRO A 80 18.70 -13.95 12.18
C PRO A 80 18.79 -15.08 11.14
N THR A 81 17.84 -16.02 11.13
CA THR A 81 17.84 -17.14 10.16
C THR A 81 16.83 -16.90 9.03
N PRO A 82 17.25 -16.91 7.75
CA PRO A 82 16.34 -16.77 6.62
C PRO A 82 15.53 -18.05 6.43
N LYS A 83 14.43 -18.19 7.17
CA LYS A 83 13.47 -19.28 6.98
C LYS A 83 12.41 -18.86 5.96
N TYR A 84 12.24 -19.63 4.90
CA TYR A 84 11.14 -19.44 3.95
C TYR A 84 9.80 -19.61 4.67
N ARG A 85 8.95 -18.59 4.64
CA ARG A 85 7.62 -18.59 5.26
C ARG A 85 6.56 -18.89 4.20
N ASP A 86 5.56 -19.68 4.60
CA ASP A 86 4.36 -19.96 3.80
C ASP A 86 4.66 -20.46 2.36
N LEU A 87 5.61 -21.39 2.22
CA LEU A 87 6.08 -21.93 0.93
C LEU A 87 4.94 -22.49 0.06
N TRP A 88 3.92 -23.08 0.68
CA TRP A 88 2.75 -23.61 -0.04
C TRP A 88 2.04 -22.53 -0.86
N ALA A 89 1.93 -21.30 -0.35
CA ALA A 89 1.27 -20.19 -1.02
C ALA A 89 2.14 -19.63 -2.16
N ALA A 90 3.46 -19.63 -1.98
CA ALA A 90 4.39 -19.30 -3.07
C ALA A 90 4.30 -20.32 -4.21
N ILE A 91 4.25 -21.62 -3.90
CA ILE A 91 4.09 -22.69 -4.90
C ILE A 91 2.74 -22.55 -5.62
N LEU A 92 1.66 -22.29 -4.90
CA LEU A 92 0.34 -22.05 -5.46
C LEU A 92 0.36 -20.89 -6.47
N PHE A 93 1.02 -19.78 -6.11
CA PHE A 93 1.14 -18.62 -6.98
C PHE A 93 1.96 -18.90 -8.24
N LEU A 94 3.06 -19.64 -8.11
CA LEU A 94 3.88 -20.05 -9.27
C LEU A 94 3.12 -20.99 -10.20
N LEU A 95 2.35 -21.94 -9.66
CA LEU A 95 1.48 -22.82 -10.45
C LEU A 95 0.43 -22.00 -11.20
N HIS A 96 -0.21 -21.04 -10.51
CA HIS A 96 -1.16 -20.13 -11.11
C HIS A 96 -0.55 -19.30 -12.25
N LEU A 97 0.65 -18.73 -12.06
CA LEU A 97 1.36 -18.02 -13.13
C LEU A 97 1.68 -18.94 -14.31
N GLY A 98 2.10 -20.18 -14.05
CA GLY A 98 2.31 -21.18 -15.10
C GLY A 98 1.04 -21.49 -15.88
N ALA A 99 -0.09 -21.64 -15.19
CA ALA A 99 -1.40 -21.85 -15.82
C ALA A 99 -1.84 -20.64 -16.66
N PHE A 100 -1.63 -19.41 -16.16
CA PHE A 100 -1.89 -18.18 -16.91
C PHE A 100 -1.03 -18.08 -18.18
N ILE A 101 0.27 -18.39 -18.08
CA ILE A 101 1.18 -18.40 -19.23
C ILE A 101 0.74 -19.43 -20.27
N ALA A 102 0.42 -20.65 -19.85
CA ALA A 102 -0.04 -21.70 -20.75
C ALA A 102 -1.34 -21.30 -21.47
N LEU A 103 -2.30 -20.72 -20.74
CA LEU A 103 -3.54 -20.22 -21.30
C LEU A 103 -3.31 -19.04 -22.25
N SER A 104 -2.43 -18.11 -21.91
CA SER A 104 -2.05 -16.97 -22.75
C SER A 104 -1.43 -17.44 -24.08
N VAL A 105 -0.49 -18.37 -24.02
CA VAL A 105 0.15 -18.94 -25.22
C VAL A 105 -0.88 -19.65 -26.11
N LEU A 106 -1.78 -20.44 -25.52
CA LEU A 106 -2.84 -21.12 -26.27
C LEU A 106 -3.82 -20.13 -26.92
N ALA A 107 -4.25 -19.12 -26.16
CA ALA A 107 -5.16 -18.08 -26.61
C ALA A 107 -4.59 -17.30 -27.80
N LEU A 108 -3.36 -16.81 -27.65
CA LEU A 108 -2.70 -15.99 -28.66
C LEU A 108 -2.33 -16.78 -29.91
N ARG A 109 -1.91 -18.05 -29.77
CA ARG A 109 -1.62 -18.93 -30.93
C ARG A 109 -2.89 -19.19 -31.75
N ASN A 110 -3.98 -19.55 -31.09
CA ASN A 110 -5.25 -19.80 -31.76
C ASN A 110 -5.82 -18.52 -32.36
N TYR A 111 -5.73 -17.40 -31.65
CA TYR A 111 -6.14 -16.09 -32.18
C TYR A 111 -5.37 -15.71 -33.45
N ALA A 112 -4.04 -15.84 -33.44
CA ALA A 112 -3.22 -15.58 -34.61
C ALA A 112 -3.50 -16.54 -35.77
N ALA A 113 -3.92 -17.78 -35.49
CA ALA A 113 -4.32 -18.74 -36.52
C ALA A 113 -5.64 -18.31 -37.19
N ILE A 114 -6.65 -17.92 -36.40
CA ILE A 114 -7.94 -17.41 -36.91
C ILE A 114 -7.71 -16.18 -37.79
N GLN A 115 -6.85 -15.25 -37.35
CA GLN A 115 -6.55 -14.04 -38.11
C GLN A 115 -5.86 -14.32 -39.46
N ARG A 116 -5.01 -15.36 -39.53
CA ARG A 116 -4.35 -15.78 -40.79
C ARG A 116 -5.30 -16.49 -41.76
N SER A 117 -6.37 -17.10 -41.24
CA SER A 117 -7.33 -17.84 -42.06
C SER A 117 -8.30 -16.94 -42.85
N GLY A 118 -8.21 -15.61 -42.72
CA GLY A 118 -8.91 -14.67 -43.60
C GLY A 118 -10.44 -14.61 -43.46
N SER A 119 -11.05 -15.24 -42.45
CA SER A 119 -12.50 -15.14 -42.19
C SER A 119 -12.82 -13.77 -41.58
N SER A 120 -13.06 -12.79 -42.45
CA SER A 120 -12.92 -11.35 -42.18
C SER A 120 -14.17 -10.62 -41.69
N ASP A 121 -15.29 -11.30 -41.41
CA ASP A 121 -16.54 -10.59 -41.05
C ASP A 121 -16.92 -10.67 -39.56
N SER A 122 -16.33 -11.58 -38.77
CA SER A 122 -16.72 -11.78 -37.36
C SER A 122 -15.61 -11.55 -36.33
N VAL A 123 -14.37 -11.37 -36.77
CA VAL A 123 -13.26 -11.02 -35.87
C VAL A 123 -13.18 -9.51 -35.82
N GLN A 124 -13.73 -8.92 -34.76
CA GLN A 124 -13.49 -7.54 -34.42
C GLN A 124 -11.98 -7.38 -34.23
N LYS A 125 -11.30 -6.92 -35.30
CA LYS A 125 -9.90 -6.54 -35.27
C LYS A 125 -9.77 -5.63 -34.07
N ILE A 126 -8.96 -6.04 -33.08
CA ILE A 126 -8.57 -5.18 -31.99
C ILE A 126 -8.10 -3.89 -32.66
N THR A 127 -8.87 -2.81 -32.53
CA THR A 127 -8.67 -1.54 -33.24
C THR A 127 -7.52 -0.77 -32.60
N LEU A 128 -6.35 -1.42 -32.52
CA LEU A 128 -5.04 -0.79 -32.43
C LEU A 128 -4.72 -0.14 -33.78
N ASN A 129 -5.58 0.80 -34.18
CA ASN A 129 -5.24 1.73 -35.23
C ASN A 129 -4.07 2.58 -34.73
N TRP A 130 -3.20 3.01 -35.64
CA TRP A 130 -2.06 3.87 -35.33
C TRP A 130 -2.49 5.10 -34.50
N SER A 131 -3.65 5.67 -34.81
CA SER A 131 -4.26 6.78 -34.07
C SER A 131 -4.61 6.43 -32.61
N THR A 132 -5.12 5.22 -32.35
CA THR A 132 -5.45 4.74 -30.99
C THR A 132 -4.17 4.59 -30.16
N ILE A 133 -3.10 4.06 -30.78
CA ILE A 133 -1.80 3.90 -30.12
C ILE A 133 -1.22 5.27 -29.75
N TRP A 134 -1.24 6.24 -30.66
CA TRP A 134 -0.78 7.61 -30.38
C TRP A 134 -1.59 8.29 -29.28
N LEU A 135 -2.92 8.14 -29.28
CA LEU A 135 -3.77 8.70 -28.24
C LEU A 135 -3.43 8.10 -26.86
N LEU A 136 -3.24 6.78 -26.78
CA LEU A 136 -2.86 6.11 -25.53
C LEU A 136 -1.49 6.56 -25.03
N LEU A 137 -0.50 6.70 -25.92
CA LEU A 137 0.83 7.20 -25.56
C LEU A 137 0.79 8.64 -25.03
N ILE A 138 0.00 9.51 -25.65
CA ILE A 138 -0.18 10.90 -25.18
C ILE A 138 -0.84 10.91 -23.80
N CYS A 139 -1.89 10.12 -23.58
CA CYS A 139 -2.56 10.02 -22.28
C CYS A 139 -1.59 9.56 -21.17
N VAL A 140 -0.77 8.55 -21.45
CA VAL A 140 0.25 8.05 -20.50
C VAL A 140 1.32 9.13 -20.25
N GLY A 141 1.79 9.80 -21.28
CA GLY A 141 2.79 10.88 -21.16
C GLY A 141 2.29 12.07 -20.34
N VAL A 142 1.08 12.56 -20.63
CA VAL A 142 0.45 13.65 -19.88
C VAL A 142 0.21 13.25 -18.43
N GLY A 143 -0.31 12.03 -18.19
CA GLY A 143 -0.52 11.50 -16.84
C GLY A 143 0.77 11.40 -16.04
N PHE A 144 1.86 10.93 -16.66
CA PHE A 144 3.17 10.85 -16.01
C PHE A 144 3.71 12.23 -15.65
N VAL A 145 3.63 13.20 -16.56
CA VAL A 145 4.08 14.58 -16.31
C VAL A 145 3.27 15.22 -15.18
N LEU A 146 1.94 15.10 -15.21
CA LEU A 146 1.07 15.62 -14.14
C LEU A 146 1.38 14.96 -12.79
N SER A 147 1.63 13.65 -12.78
CA SER A 147 2.01 12.91 -11.57
C SER A 147 3.34 13.40 -11.00
N MET A 148 4.36 13.60 -11.85
CA MET A 148 5.65 14.13 -11.43
C MET A 148 5.54 15.56 -10.87
N ILE A 149 4.74 16.43 -11.51
CA ILE A 149 4.46 17.77 -11.00
C ILE A 149 3.77 17.69 -9.63
N TYR A 150 2.78 16.81 -9.48
CA TYR A 150 2.05 16.63 -8.24
C TYR A 150 2.97 16.16 -7.09
N LEU A 151 3.85 15.19 -7.35
CA LEU A 151 4.85 14.73 -6.38
C LEU A 151 5.87 15.83 -6.04
N ALA A 152 6.32 16.61 -7.02
CA ALA A 152 7.24 17.73 -6.77
C ALA A 152 6.61 18.80 -5.86
N PHE A 153 5.32 19.09 -6.02
CA PHE A 153 4.59 19.98 -5.12
C PHE A 153 4.47 19.40 -3.71
N ALA A 154 4.19 18.10 -3.58
CA ALA A 154 4.14 17.42 -2.30
C ALA A 154 5.49 17.48 -1.56
N GLU A 155 6.60 17.30 -2.29
CA GLU A 155 7.96 17.33 -1.73
C GLU A 155 8.47 18.71 -1.31
N ARG A 156 7.96 19.77 -1.94
CA ARG A 156 8.43 21.14 -1.70
C ARG A 156 7.67 21.86 -0.61
N PHE A 157 6.36 21.65 -0.50
CA PHE A 157 5.50 22.36 0.46
C PHE A 157 4.36 21.46 1.01
N PRO A 158 4.65 20.43 1.83
CA PRO A 158 3.66 19.43 2.26
C PRO A 158 2.43 20.06 2.95
N ARG A 159 2.62 21.05 3.82
CA ARG A 159 1.49 21.74 4.50
C ARG A 159 0.60 22.52 3.54
N ARG A 160 1.18 23.27 2.60
CA ARG A 160 0.41 24.04 1.61
C ARG A 160 -0.24 23.13 0.58
N PHE A 161 0.44 22.04 0.22
CA PHE A 161 -0.04 21.01 -0.68
C PHE A 161 -1.33 20.37 -0.16
N ILE A 162 -1.36 19.90 1.10
CA ILE A 162 -2.57 19.29 1.69
C ILE A 162 -3.75 20.26 1.66
N ILE A 163 -3.55 21.53 2.05
CA ILE A 163 -4.62 22.53 2.04
C ILE A 163 -5.05 22.85 0.59
N GLY A 164 -4.09 22.96 -0.33
CA GLY A 164 -4.34 23.27 -1.73
C GLY A 164 -5.14 22.18 -2.44
N THR A 165 -4.81 20.90 -2.25
CA THR A 165 -5.55 19.79 -2.85
C THR A 165 -6.98 19.72 -2.35
N PHE A 166 -7.23 19.98 -1.06
CA PHE A 166 -8.60 20.09 -0.54
C PHE A 166 -9.41 21.22 -1.18
N ILE A 167 -8.82 22.43 -1.28
CA ILE A 167 -9.51 23.58 -1.86
C ILE A 167 -9.79 23.34 -3.35
N ILE A 168 -8.81 22.83 -4.10
CA ILE A 168 -8.98 22.52 -5.53
C ILE A 168 -10.08 21.47 -5.72
N SER A 169 -10.11 20.41 -4.90
CA SER A 169 -11.16 19.39 -4.96
C SER A 169 -12.55 19.98 -4.68
N ILE A 170 -12.69 20.85 -3.68
CA ILE A 170 -13.97 21.52 -3.39
C ILE A 170 -14.43 22.35 -4.60
N LEU A 171 -13.55 23.18 -5.15
CA LEU A 171 -13.86 23.99 -6.33
C LEU A 171 -14.24 23.11 -7.52
N PHE A 172 -13.55 22.00 -7.73
CA PHE A 172 -13.83 21.05 -8.80
C PHE A 172 -15.20 20.40 -8.65
N TYR A 173 -15.57 19.94 -7.45
CA TYR A 173 -16.90 19.34 -7.22
C TYR A 173 -18.03 20.36 -7.43
N TRP A 174 -17.86 21.60 -6.97
CA TRP A 174 -18.83 22.67 -7.23
C TRP A 174 -18.92 23.02 -8.72
N ALA A 175 -17.78 23.11 -9.42
CA ALA A 175 -17.75 23.36 -10.87
C ALA A 175 -18.46 22.25 -11.65
N MET A 176 -18.22 20.98 -11.30
CA MET A 176 -18.91 19.84 -11.91
C MET A 176 -20.40 19.85 -11.62
N ALA A 177 -20.82 20.19 -10.39
CA ALA A 177 -22.24 20.30 -10.04
C ALA A 177 -22.95 21.36 -10.91
N VAL A 178 -22.33 22.54 -11.07
CA VAL A 178 -22.86 23.62 -11.93
C VAL A 178 -22.89 23.19 -13.40
N PHE A 179 -21.83 22.54 -13.89
CA PHE A 179 -21.76 22.03 -15.25
C PHE A 179 -22.91 21.06 -15.57
N TYR A 180 -23.17 20.08 -14.69
CA TYR A 180 -24.27 19.13 -14.88
C TYR A 180 -25.65 19.78 -14.78
N PHE A 181 -25.79 20.84 -13.98
CA PHE A 181 -27.02 21.62 -13.90
C PHE A 181 -27.31 22.35 -15.23
N ILE A 182 -26.27 22.95 -15.84
CA ILE A 182 -26.38 23.61 -17.15
C ILE A 182 -26.68 22.58 -18.25
N ALA A 183 -26.06 21.39 -18.19
CA ALA A 183 -26.29 20.30 -19.13
C ALA A 183 -27.66 19.59 -18.97
N LYS A 184 -28.51 20.06 -18.05
CA LYS A 184 -29.87 19.52 -17.76
C LYS A 184 -29.91 18.07 -17.27
N TYR A 185 -28.80 17.54 -16.76
CA TYR A 185 -28.75 16.22 -16.13
C TYR A 185 -28.99 16.33 -14.62
N PHE A 186 -30.24 16.59 -14.22
CA PHE A 186 -30.61 16.91 -12.84
C PHE A 186 -30.25 15.81 -11.82
N SER A 187 -30.39 14.54 -12.17
CA SER A 187 -30.08 13.43 -11.26
C SER A 187 -28.59 13.42 -10.85
N MET A 188 -27.69 13.51 -11.83
CA MET A 188 -26.24 13.54 -11.56
C MET A 188 -25.82 14.86 -10.89
N ALA A 189 -26.44 15.98 -11.25
CA ALA A 189 -26.18 17.27 -10.62
C ALA A 189 -26.48 17.23 -9.11
N ILE A 190 -27.62 16.66 -8.72
CA ILE A 190 -28.01 16.54 -7.30
C ILE A 190 -27.02 15.64 -6.54
N LEU A 191 -26.65 14.49 -7.12
CA LEU A 191 -25.71 13.56 -6.50
C LEU A 191 -24.35 14.23 -6.23
N ILE A 192 -23.80 14.90 -7.25
CA ILE A 192 -22.50 15.60 -7.13
C ILE A 192 -22.58 16.80 -6.19
N ALA A 193 -23.71 17.51 -6.17
CA ALA A 193 -23.93 18.60 -5.22
C ALA A 193 -23.93 18.11 -3.76
N ILE A 194 -24.56 16.97 -3.48
CA ILE A 194 -24.52 16.35 -2.14
C ILE A 194 -23.07 16.01 -1.76
N VAL A 195 -22.31 15.40 -2.67
CA VAL A 195 -20.88 15.10 -2.44
C VAL A 195 -20.06 16.37 -2.21
N ALA A 196 -20.32 17.44 -2.97
CA ALA A 196 -19.66 18.74 -2.81
C ALA A 196 -19.92 19.35 -1.42
N ILE A 197 -21.17 19.27 -0.94
CA ILE A 197 -21.55 19.73 0.40
C ILE A 197 -20.79 18.93 1.47
N PHE A 198 -20.79 17.60 1.40
CA PHE A 198 -20.03 16.77 2.34
C PHE A 198 -18.53 17.10 2.33
N TYR A 199 -17.93 17.30 1.16
CA TYR A 199 -16.53 17.71 1.04
C TYR A 199 -16.23 19.05 1.71
N THR A 200 -17.12 20.04 1.55
CA THR A 200 -16.96 21.34 2.23
C THR A 200 -17.07 21.20 3.75
N LEU A 201 -17.99 20.38 4.25
CA LEU A 201 -18.15 20.13 5.68
C LEU A 201 -16.92 19.42 6.27
N PHE A 202 -16.43 18.39 5.58
CA PHE A 202 -15.22 17.67 5.99
C PHE A 202 -13.99 18.55 6.02
N PHE A 203 -13.88 19.53 5.13
CA PHE A 203 -12.78 20.49 5.19
C PHE A 203 -12.75 21.30 6.49
N PHE A 204 -13.92 21.68 7.03
CA PHE A 204 -13.98 22.35 8.33
C PHE A 204 -13.69 21.39 9.48
N TRP A 205 -14.22 20.17 9.44
CA TRP A 205 -14.02 19.18 10.49
C TRP A 205 -12.56 18.67 10.57
N TRP A 206 -11.87 18.56 9.44
CA TRP A 206 -10.52 18.00 9.38
C TRP A 206 -9.41 19.02 9.58
N ARG A 207 -9.71 20.32 9.68
CA ARG A 207 -8.71 21.38 9.97
C ARG A 207 -7.75 21.05 11.13
N PRO A 208 -8.21 20.56 12.30
CA PRO A 208 -7.31 20.21 13.40
C PRO A 208 -6.39 19.01 13.12
N LEU A 209 -6.71 18.16 12.13
CA LEU A 209 -5.90 16.97 11.79
C LEU A 209 -4.76 17.30 10.81
N ILE A 210 -4.89 18.38 10.02
CA ILE A 210 -3.89 18.83 9.04
C ILE A 210 -2.47 18.95 9.61
N PRO A 211 -2.22 19.57 10.79
CA PRO A 211 -0.85 19.68 11.31
C PRO A 211 -0.19 18.32 11.55
N PHE A 212 -0.92 17.36 12.13
CA PHE A 212 -0.41 16.01 12.35
C PHE A 212 -0.03 15.32 11.03
N SER A 213 -0.94 15.34 10.05
CA SER A 213 -0.68 14.75 8.73
C SER A 213 0.50 15.41 8.02
N SER A 214 0.69 16.72 8.19
CA SER A 214 1.82 17.42 7.56
C SER A 214 3.17 16.99 8.13
N ILE A 215 3.27 16.74 9.44
CA ILE A 215 4.50 16.26 10.10
C ILE A 215 4.81 14.83 9.64
N MET A 216 3.79 13.96 9.58
CA MET A 216 3.95 12.60 9.07
C MET A 216 4.43 12.60 7.62
N LEU A 217 3.84 13.44 6.76
CA LEU A 217 4.23 13.55 5.36
C LEU A 217 5.65 14.11 5.20
N GLU A 218 6.03 15.12 5.99
CA GLU A 218 7.38 15.69 6.02
C GLU A 218 8.41 14.62 6.41
N THR A 219 8.11 13.83 7.44
CA THR A 219 8.98 12.71 7.89
C THR A 219 9.15 11.67 6.77
N VAL A 220 8.07 11.30 6.08
CA VAL A 220 8.11 10.35 4.95
C VAL A 220 8.92 10.91 3.77
N ILE A 221 8.77 12.19 3.46
CA ILE A 221 9.53 12.86 2.40
C ILE A 221 11.02 12.88 2.74
N ASP A 222 11.39 13.20 3.98
CA ASP A 222 12.79 13.26 4.40
C ASP A 222 13.47 11.89 4.33
N ILE A 223 12.77 10.83 4.75
CA ILE A 223 13.26 9.44 4.61
C ILE A 223 13.40 9.07 3.13
N THR A 224 12.45 9.46 2.29
CA THR A 224 12.48 9.18 0.85
C THR A 224 13.63 9.92 0.14
N LYS A 225 13.90 11.17 0.52
CA LYS A 225 15.04 11.95 0.01
C LYS A 225 16.38 11.33 0.44
N LYS A 226 16.44 10.77 1.65
CA LYS A 226 17.61 10.04 2.16
C LYS A 226 17.85 8.73 1.38
N PHE A 227 16.78 8.00 1.05
CA PHE A 227 16.86 6.73 0.31
C PHE A 227 16.21 6.84 -1.07
N LYS A 228 16.89 7.48 -2.02
CA LYS A 228 16.43 7.60 -3.43
C LYS A 228 16.08 6.26 -4.08
N SER A 229 16.71 5.16 -3.65
CA SER A 229 16.40 3.80 -4.12
C SER A 229 14.95 3.38 -3.84
N LEU A 230 14.26 4.01 -2.90
CA LEU A 230 12.85 3.76 -2.65
C LEU A 230 11.97 4.17 -3.84
N LEU A 231 12.28 5.30 -4.49
CA LEU A 231 11.60 5.73 -5.71
C LEU A 231 11.79 4.71 -6.84
N LEU A 232 12.99 4.11 -6.94
CA LEU A 232 13.24 3.06 -7.92
C LEU A 232 12.36 1.82 -7.68
N VAL A 233 12.12 1.44 -6.42
CA VAL A 233 11.18 0.35 -6.08
C VAL A 233 9.76 0.71 -6.51
N ALA A 234 9.30 1.92 -6.20
CA ALA A 234 7.96 2.39 -6.61
C ALA A 234 7.79 2.38 -8.14
N PHE A 235 8.75 2.93 -8.88
CA PHE A 235 8.74 2.89 -10.35
C PHE A 235 8.81 1.46 -10.91
N SER A 236 9.59 0.58 -10.28
CA SER A 236 9.66 -0.82 -10.70
C SER A 236 8.32 -1.54 -10.51
N GLY A 237 7.62 -1.31 -9.39
CA GLY A 237 6.30 -1.87 -9.14
C GLY A 237 5.26 -1.37 -10.14
N LEU A 238 5.25 -0.06 -10.40
CA LEU A 238 4.36 0.55 -11.40
C LEU A 238 4.61 -0.01 -12.81
N PHE A 239 5.88 -0.14 -13.19
CA PHE A 239 6.27 -0.68 -14.50
C PHE A 239 5.85 -2.14 -14.66
N LEU A 240 6.12 -2.98 -13.65
CA LEU A 240 5.72 -4.38 -13.65
C LEU A 240 4.20 -4.55 -13.71
N GLU A 241 3.45 -3.76 -12.94
CA GLU A 241 1.99 -3.76 -12.97
C GLU A 241 1.45 -3.36 -14.34
N THR A 242 2.02 -2.32 -14.96
CA THR A 242 1.60 -1.86 -16.28
C THR A 242 1.87 -2.91 -17.36
N LEU A 243 3.07 -3.51 -17.37
CA LEU A 243 3.41 -4.57 -18.31
C LEU A 243 2.50 -5.78 -18.14
N TYR A 244 2.23 -6.18 -16.89
CA TYR A 244 1.33 -7.28 -16.59
C TYR A 244 -0.11 -6.96 -17.04
N SER A 245 -0.62 -5.77 -16.76
CA SER A 245 -1.96 -5.32 -17.19
C SER A 245 -2.11 -5.37 -18.72
N ILE A 246 -1.11 -4.89 -19.47
CA ILE A 246 -1.11 -4.96 -20.93
C ILE A 246 -1.17 -6.42 -21.40
N TRP A 247 -0.28 -7.27 -20.88
CA TRP A 247 -0.24 -8.70 -21.26
C TRP A 247 -1.55 -9.42 -20.91
N TRP A 248 -2.13 -9.10 -19.75
CA TRP A 248 -3.41 -9.63 -19.31
C TRP A 248 -4.55 -9.21 -20.25
N ILE A 249 -4.64 -7.94 -20.65
CA ILE A 249 -5.66 -7.43 -21.58
C ILE A 249 -5.60 -8.18 -22.92
N PHE A 250 -4.41 -8.33 -23.51
CA PHE A 250 -4.24 -9.08 -24.76
C PHE A 250 -4.67 -10.54 -24.61
N THR A 251 -4.30 -11.17 -23.50
CA THR A 251 -4.70 -12.55 -23.20
C THR A 251 -6.21 -12.68 -23.03
N PHE A 252 -6.84 -11.75 -22.33
CA PHE A 252 -8.28 -11.72 -22.10
C PHE A 252 -9.07 -11.57 -23.40
N ILE A 253 -8.69 -10.61 -24.24
CA ILE A 253 -9.34 -10.39 -25.54
C ILE A 253 -9.15 -11.62 -26.44
N ALA A 254 -7.93 -12.15 -26.54
CA ALA A 254 -7.66 -13.35 -27.34
C ALA A 254 -8.48 -14.55 -26.85
N ALA A 255 -8.56 -14.75 -25.54
CA ALA A 255 -9.33 -15.84 -24.96
C ALA A 255 -10.84 -15.69 -25.23
N TYR A 256 -11.37 -14.48 -25.09
CA TYR A 256 -12.75 -14.19 -25.44
C TYR A 256 -13.02 -14.43 -26.93
N GLN A 257 -12.13 -14.01 -27.83
CA GLN A 257 -12.32 -14.19 -29.26
C GLN A 257 -12.12 -15.65 -29.74
N VAL A 258 -11.34 -16.47 -29.05
CA VAL A 258 -11.12 -17.88 -29.45
C VAL A 258 -12.20 -18.80 -28.90
N TRP A 259 -12.60 -18.63 -27.64
CA TRP A 259 -13.49 -19.58 -26.95
C TRP A 259 -14.94 -19.12 -26.82
N TYR A 260 -15.30 -17.94 -27.32
CA TYR A 260 -16.69 -17.51 -27.34
C TYR A 260 -17.44 -18.25 -28.46
N PRO A 261 -18.51 -19.00 -28.13
CA PRO A 261 -19.18 -19.87 -29.09
C PRO A 261 -19.80 -19.06 -30.23
N GLU A 262 -19.62 -19.53 -31.46
CA GLU A 262 -20.16 -18.88 -32.67
C GLU A 262 -21.69 -18.79 -32.63
N ALA A 263 -22.37 -19.78 -32.02
CA ALA A 263 -23.81 -19.77 -31.78
C ALA A 263 -24.30 -18.57 -30.94
N CYS A 264 -23.46 -18.05 -30.03
CA CYS A 264 -23.74 -16.83 -29.28
C CYS A 264 -23.38 -15.55 -30.08
N ARG A 265 -22.49 -15.61 -31.08
CA ARG A 265 -22.19 -14.48 -31.98
C ARG A 265 -23.27 -14.28 -33.04
N ALA A 266 -23.84 -15.37 -33.55
CA ALA A 266 -24.84 -15.37 -34.60
C ALA A 266 -26.24 -14.89 -34.15
N ARG A 267 -26.46 -14.64 -32.85
CA ARG A 267 -27.73 -14.12 -32.31
C ARG A 267 -28.13 -12.73 -32.85
N SER A 268 -27.23 -12.05 -33.57
CA SER A 268 -27.53 -10.78 -34.23
C SER A 268 -28.22 -10.92 -35.60
N ASP A 269 -28.36 -12.12 -36.17
CA ASP A 269 -29.05 -12.32 -37.44
C ASP A 269 -30.29 -13.22 -37.25
N ASN A 270 -31.44 -12.75 -37.74
CA ASN A 270 -32.78 -13.13 -37.29
C ASN A 270 -33.26 -14.54 -37.73
N ASN A 271 -32.39 -15.46 -38.15
CA ASN A 271 -32.80 -16.70 -38.85
C ASN A 271 -32.06 -17.99 -38.48
N LEU A 272 -31.70 -18.22 -37.21
CA LEU A 272 -31.30 -19.56 -36.76
C LEU A 272 -32.11 -20.06 -35.56
N PRO A 273 -32.44 -21.37 -35.50
CA PRO A 273 -33.28 -21.93 -34.45
C PRO A 273 -32.62 -21.81 -33.08
N ALA A 274 -33.38 -21.23 -32.13
CA ALA A 274 -33.00 -20.97 -30.75
C ALA A 274 -32.93 -22.25 -29.87
N THR A 275 -32.32 -23.33 -30.36
CA THR A 275 -32.29 -24.63 -29.66
C THR A 275 -30.89 -25.10 -29.24
N GLY A 276 -29.83 -24.32 -29.52
CA GLY A 276 -28.53 -24.52 -28.89
C GLY A 276 -28.37 -23.58 -27.70
N ALA A 277 -28.69 -24.02 -26.49
CA ALA A 277 -28.24 -23.31 -25.29
C ALA A 277 -26.72 -23.14 -25.40
N CYS A 278 -26.21 -21.90 -25.38
CA CYS A 278 -24.77 -21.69 -25.37
C CYS A 278 -24.21 -22.44 -24.16
N GLU A 279 -23.45 -23.51 -24.38
CA GLU A 279 -22.68 -24.18 -23.33
C GLU A 279 -21.54 -23.25 -22.89
N SER A 280 -21.93 -22.22 -22.14
CA SER A 280 -21.07 -21.11 -21.72
C SER A 280 -20.15 -21.48 -20.55
N GLY A 281 -20.27 -22.68 -19.99
CA GLY A 281 -19.51 -23.09 -18.79
C GLY A 281 -17.99 -23.00 -18.97
N LYS A 282 -17.48 -23.38 -20.15
CA LYS A 282 -16.03 -23.33 -20.44
C LYS A 282 -15.49 -21.90 -20.51
N ILE A 283 -16.19 -21.00 -21.22
CA ILE A 283 -15.74 -19.60 -21.31
C ILE A 283 -15.89 -18.87 -19.98
N VAL A 284 -16.95 -19.15 -19.22
CA VAL A 284 -17.13 -18.60 -17.88
C VAL A 284 -15.98 -19.02 -16.97
N ALA A 285 -15.58 -20.29 -16.99
CA ALA A 285 -14.42 -20.75 -16.21
C ALA A 285 -13.11 -20.05 -16.60
N ILE A 286 -12.86 -19.85 -17.91
CA ILE A 286 -11.68 -19.14 -18.41
C ILE A 286 -11.70 -17.67 -17.98
N VAL A 287 -12.84 -16.98 -18.12
CA VAL A 287 -13.01 -15.57 -17.74
C VAL A 287 -12.82 -15.40 -16.23
N VAL A 288 -13.44 -16.26 -15.41
CA VAL A 288 -13.28 -16.24 -13.95
C VAL A 288 -11.82 -16.46 -13.56
N PHE A 289 -11.14 -17.43 -14.19
CA PHE A 289 -9.72 -17.68 -13.95
C PHE A 289 -8.85 -16.47 -14.33
N LEU A 290 -9.12 -15.83 -15.47
CA LEU A 290 -8.40 -14.63 -15.89
C LEU A 290 -8.63 -13.46 -14.93
N LEU A 291 -9.87 -13.21 -14.50
CA LEU A 291 -10.16 -12.17 -13.50
C LEU A 291 -9.45 -12.45 -12.18
N PHE A 292 -9.47 -13.69 -11.71
CA PHE A 292 -8.71 -14.11 -10.54
C PHE A 292 -7.21 -13.88 -10.72
N SER A 293 -6.68 -14.20 -11.90
CA SER A 293 -5.28 -14.00 -12.24
C SER A 293 -4.87 -12.53 -12.16
N PHE A 294 -5.71 -11.65 -12.70
CA PHE A 294 -5.50 -10.21 -12.66
C PHE A 294 -5.42 -9.72 -11.22
N TYR A 295 -6.47 -9.94 -10.44
CA TYR A 295 -6.54 -9.44 -9.07
C TYR A 295 -5.42 -10.01 -8.19
N TRP A 296 -5.14 -11.31 -8.29
CA TRP A 296 -4.12 -11.91 -7.43
C TRP A 296 -2.71 -11.43 -7.77
N THR A 297 -2.35 -11.35 -9.05
CA THR A 297 -1.02 -10.88 -9.45
C THR A 297 -0.84 -9.40 -9.12
N SER A 298 -1.84 -8.55 -9.38
CA SER A 298 -1.81 -7.13 -9.03
C SER A 298 -1.66 -6.91 -7.53
N GLN A 299 -2.37 -7.69 -6.71
CA GLN A 299 -2.24 -7.61 -5.25
C GLN A 299 -0.84 -8.03 -4.76
N VAL A 300 -0.24 -9.05 -5.38
CA VAL A 300 1.12 -9.48 -5.06
C VAL A 300 2.14 -8.39 -5.40
N ILE A 301 2.02 -7.73 -6.56
CA ILE A 301 2.92 -6.64 -6.96
C ILE A 301 2.81 -5.45 -6.00
N GLN A 302 1.59 -5.02 -5.68
CA GLN A 302 1.35 -3.90 -4.74
C GLN A 302 1.87 -4.22 -3.34
N THR A 303 1.59 -5.42 -2.85
CA THR A 303 2.07 -5.88 -1.54
C THR A 303 3.59 -6.01 -1.51
N TRP A 304 4.23 -6.43 -2.60
CA TRP A 304 5.69 -6.52 -2.68
C TRP A 304 6.35 -5.13 -2.53
N VAL A 305 5.79 -4.10 -3.17
CA VAL A 305 6.23 -2.70 -2.99
C VAL A 305 6.02 -2.25 -1.55
N HIS A 306 4.86 -2.55 -0.97
CA HIS A 306 4.53 -2.20 0.43
C HIS A 306 5.50 -2.83 1.42
N VAL A 307 5.70 -4.15 1.37
CA VAL A 307 6.63 -4.87 2.27
C VAL A 307 8.08 -4.40 2.10
N THR A 308 8.50 -4.11 0.87
CA THR A 308 9.83 -3.57 0.60
C THR A 308 9.99 -2.18 1.22
N THR A 309 9.01 -1.31 1.04
CA THR A 309 8.99 0.05 1.59
C THR A 309 8.99 0.02 3.12
N SER A 310 8.06 -0.71 3.74
CA SER A 310 7.98 -0.87 5.19
C SER A 310 9.28 -1.41 5.78
N GLY A 311 9.98 -2.31 5.07
CA GLY A 311 11.30 -2.81 5.49
C GLY A 311 12.40 -1.72 5.52
N VAL A 312 12.38 -0.79 4.57
CA VAL A 312 13.33 0.34 4.54
C VAL A 312 13.02 1.32 5.67
N PHE A 313 11.76 1.67 5.88
CA PHE A 313 11.33 2.54 6.97
C PHE A 313 11.65 1.93 8.34
N ALA A 314 11.45 0.62 8.51
CA ALA A 314 11.86 -0.09 9.71
C ALA A 314 13.37 -0.02 9.95
N THR A 315 14.17 -0.19 8.88
CA THR A 315 15.63 -0.10 8.97
C THR A 315 16.07 1.30 9.38
N TYR A 316 15.43 2.34 8.84
CA TYR A 316 15.67 3.71 9.26
C TYR A 316 15.32 3.92 10.74
N TYR A 317 14.12 3.52 11.15
CA TYR A 317 13.61 3.69 12.51
C TYR A 317 14.45 2.99 13.58
N PHE A 318 14.94 1.77 13.31
CA PHE A 318 15.68 0.99 14.30
C PHE A 318 17.19 1.24 14.31
N PHE A 319 17.80 1.66 13.19
CA PHE A 319 19.26 1.75 13.07
C PHE A 319 19.78 3.18 12.97
N GLU A 320 18.95 4.18 12.66
CA GLU A 320 19.39 5.56 12.70
C GLU A 320 19.73 5.99 14.14
N GLY A 321 20.87 6.67 14.33
CA GLY A 321 21.36 7.10 15.65
C GLY A 321 22.04 5.99 16.48
N THR A 322 22.11 4.75 15.98
CA THR A 322 22.86 3.66 16.63
C THR A 322 24.32 3.62 16.19
N ALA A 323 25.21 3.06 17.03
CA ALA A 323 26.65 2.94 16.72
C ALA A 323 26.96 2.09 15.47
N GLN A 324 26.05 1.19 15.07
CA GLN A 324 26.16 0.39 13.85
C GLN A 324 25.74 1.15 12.58
N GLY A 325 24.93 2.21 12.73
CA GLY A 325 24.39 2.98 11.62
C GLY A 325 23.45 2.18 10.70
N VAL A 326 22.92 2.85 9.68
CA VAL A 326 22.06 2.21 8.68
C VAL A 326 22.90 1.30 7.77
N PRO A 327 22.53 0.02 7.59
CA PRO A 327 23.28 -0.92 6.75
C PRO A 327 23.36 -0.47 5.28
N SER A 328 24.42 -0.89 4.58
CA SER A 328 24.61 -0.60 3.15
C SER A 328 23.47 -1.17 2.29
N MET A 329 22.90 -0.33 1.44
CA MET A 329 21.77 -0.62 0.53
C MET A 329 20.56 -1.27 1.24
N PRO A 330 19.87 -0.54 2.14
CA PRO A 330 18.74 -1.09 2.90
C PRO A 330 17.60 -1.53 1.98
N THR A 331 17.32 -0.76 0.92
CA THR A 331 16.27 -1.06 -0.06
C THR A 331 16.46 -2.40 -0.76
N LEU A 332 17.69 -2.73 -1.19
CA LEU A 332 17.97 -3.99 -1.88
C LEU A 332 17.84 -5.18 -0.92
N ARG A 333 18.28 -5.02 0.34
CA ARG A 333 18.14 -6.06 1.36
C ARG A 333 16.67 -6.33 1.69
N SER A 334 15.87 -5.26 1.85
CA SER A 334 14.43 -5.37 2.07
C SER A 334 13.72 -6.01 0.89
N ALA A 335 14.03 -5.61 -0.35
CA ALA A 335 13.47 -6.19 -1.57
C ALA A 335 13.85 -7.67 -1.72
N LYS A 336 15.11 -8.03 -1.49
CA LYS A 336 15.56 -9.43 -1.52
C LYS A 336 14.80 -10.27 -0.50
N ARG A 337 14.59 -9.77 0.72
CA ARG A 337 13.83 -10.47 1.76
C ARG A 337 12.35 -10.63 1.37
N ALA A 338 11.74 -9.59 0.79
CA ALA A 338 10.38 -9.64 0.26
C ALA A 338 10.22 -10.69 -0.85
N SER A 339 11.19 -10.80 -1.75
CA SER A 339 11.19 -11.75 -2.87
C SER A 339 11.60 -13.18 -2.50
N THR A 340 12.18 -13.42 -1.32
CA THR A 340 12.67 -14.75 -0.93
C THR A 340 11.95 -15.29 0.29
N THR A 341 12.31 -14.86 1.49
CA THR A 341 11.82 -15.43 2.75
C THR A 341 10.36 -15.10 3.02
N SER A 342 9.91 -13.91 2.60
CA SER A 342 8.56 -13.39 2.88
C SER A 342 7.59 -13.53 1.71
N PHE A 343 8.04 -14.07 0.58
CA PHE A 343 7.24 -14.14 -0.64
C PHE A 343 5.97 -14.99 -0.47
N GLY A 344 6.06 -16.12 0.24
CA GLY A 344 4.88 -16.94 0.55
C GLY A 344 3.82 -16.21 1.37
N SER A 345 4.25 -15.46 2.39
CA SER A 345 3.37 -14.63 3.23
C SER A 345 2.67 -13.54 2.40
N ILE A 346 3.40 -12.91 1.46
CA ILE A 346 2.87 -11.91 0.53
C ILE A 346 1.79 -12.54 -0.36
N CYS A 347 2.08 -13.70 -0.96
CA CYS A 347 1.13 -14.41 -1.81
C CYS A 347 -0.13 -14.83 -1.05
N PHE A 348 0.01 -15.29 0.19
CA PHE A 348 -1.12 -15.73 1.01
C PHE A 348 -2.07 -14.58 1.38
N GLY A 349 -1.54 -13.45 1.87
CA GLY A 349 -2.38 -12.29 2.17
C GLY A 349 -3.07 -11.73 0.92
N SER A 350 -2.35 -11.72 -0.21
CA SER A 350 -2.86 -11.21 -1.49
C SER A 350 -3.96 -12.11 -2.05
N LEU A 351 -3.88 -13.42 -1.82
CA LEU A 351 -4.86 -14.41 -2.27
C LEU A 351 -6.25 -14.14 -1.67
N ILE A 352 -6.32 -13.84 -0.37
CA ILE A 352 -7.59 -13.62 0.33
C ILE A 352 -8.30 -12.38 -0.24
N VAL A 353 -7.56 -11.28 -0.44
CA VAL A 353 -8.15 -10.05 -1.01
C VAL A 353 -8.56 -10.26 -2.46
N ALA A 354 -7.72 -10.94 -3.25
CA ALA A 354 -8.04 -11.23 -4.64
C ALA A 354 -9.30 -12.10 -4.79
N LEU A 355 -9.51 -13.08 -3.89
CA LEU A 355 -10.73 -13.90 -3.90
C LEU A 355 -11.99 -13.05 -3.67
N LEU A 356 -11.95 -12.12 -2.71
CA LEU A 356 -13.08 -11.20 -2.49
C LEU A 356 -13.33 -10.27 -3.68
N GLN A 357 -12.26 -9.79 -4.32
CA GLN A 357 -12.36 -8.97 -5.54
C GLN A 357 -13.04 -9.72 -6.69
N VAL A 358 -12.69 -11.00 -6.89
CA VAL A 358 -13.37 -11.85 -7.87
C VAL A 358 -14.83 -12.07 -7.50
N ILE A 359 -15.14 -12.41 -6.25
CA ILE A 359 -16.53 -12.61 -5.79
C ILE A 359 -17.35 -11.33 -6.03
N ARG A 360 -16.79 -10.16 -5.69
CA ARG A 360 -17.42 -8.86 -5.93
C ARG A 360 -17.67 -8.59 -7.41
N ALA A 361 -16.68 -8.87 -8.26
CA ALA A 361 -16.82 -8.73 -9.72
C ALA A 361 -17.95 -9.62 -10.25
N LEU A 362 -18.05 -10.86 -9.76
CA LEU A 362 -19.12 -11.79 -10.14
C LEU A 362 -20.49 -11.34 -9.65
N LEU A 363 -20.61 -10.88 -8.41
CA LEU A 363 -21.87 -10.33 -7.88
C LEU A 363 -22.35 -9.12 -8.68
N ARG A 364 -21.43 -8.23 -9.08
CA ARG A 364 -21.76 -7.08 -9.93
C ARG A 364 -22.22 -7.50 -11.32
N SER A 365 -21.55 -8.47 -11.93
CA SER A 365 -22.00 -9.01 -13.22
C SER A 365 -23.37 -9.67 -13.11
N ALA A 366 -23.63 -10.45 -12.05
CA ALA A 366 -24.93 -11.08 -11.83
C ALA A 366 -26.05 -10.06 -11.56
N ALA A 367 -25.74 -8.94 -10.91
CA ALA A 367 -26.70 -7.84 -10.71
C ALA A 367 -27.09 -7.14 -12.03
N GLN A 368 -26.19 -7.14 -13.03
CA GLN A 368 -26.44 -6.55 -14.34
C GLN A 368 -27.18 -7.49 -15.30
N GLU A 369 -26.93 -8.80 -15.20
CA GLU A 369 -27.51 -9.82 -16.08
C GLU A 369 -28.90 -10.32 -15.63
N THR A 370 -29.35 -9.97 -14.42
CA THR A 370 -30.64 -10.45 -13.90
C THR A 370 -31.80 -9.57 -14.33
N ASP A 371 -32.81 -10.18 -14.95
CA ASP A 371 -34.05 -9.50 -15.35
C ASP A 371 -34.99 -9.22 -14.16
N ASN A 372 -34.73 -9.82 -12.99
CA ASN A 372 -35.56 -9.64 -11.80
C ASN A 372 -35.03 -8.45 -10.96
N PRO A 373 -35.80 -7.36 -10.79
CA PRO A 373 -35.39 -6.19 -10.00
C PRO A 373 -35.04 -6.52 -8.55
N PHE A 374 -35.76 -7.48 -7.94
CA PHE A 374 -35.46 -7.93 -6.58
C PHE A 374 -34.14 -8.72 -6.52
N GLY A 375 -33.87 -9.54 -7.54
CA GLY A 375 -32.60 -10.25 -7.68
C GLY A 375 -31.43 -9.28 -7.85
N ALA A 376 -31.59 -8.25 -8.69
CA ALA A 376 -30.59 -7.21 -8.89
C ALA A 376 -30.28 -6.46 -7.59
N PHE A 377 -31.32 -6.11 -6.81
CA PHE A 377 -31.16 -5.48 -5.50
C PHE A 377 -30.39 -6.38 -4.52
N CYS A 378 -30.74 -7.67 -4.42
CA CYS A 378 -30.03 -8.61 -3.55
C CYS A 378 -28.55 -8.76 -3.92
N PHE A 379 -28.21 -8.89 -5.21
CA PHE A 379 -26.83 -8.96 -5.67
C PHE A 379 -26.07 -7.65 -5.42
N ALA A 380 -26.73 -6.50 -5.59
CA ALA A 380 -26.16 -5.20 -5.26
C ALA A 380 -25.84 -5.10 -3.76
N CYS A 381 -26.77 -5.45 -2.87
CA CYS A 381 -26.55 -5.49 -1.42
C CYS A 381 -25.41 -6.43 -1.03
N ALA A 382 -25.36 -7.64 -1.60
CA ALA A 382 -24.27 -8.59 -1.38
C ALA A 382 -22.92 -8.00 -1.83
N SER A 383 -22.88 -7.30 -2.97
CA SER A 383 -21.65 -6.67 -3.45
C SER A 383 -21.13 -5.57 -2.52
N VAL A 384 -22.02 -4.85 -1.83
CA VAL A 384 -21.66 -3.84 -0.83
C VAL A 384 -21.11 -4.49 0.44
N ILE A 385 -21.73 -5.59 0.90
CA ILE A 385 -21.21 -6.34 2.07
C ILE A 385 -19.81 -6.88 1.77
N VAL A 386 -19.61 -7.46 0.59
CA VAL A 386 -18.28 -7.94 0.16
C VAL A 386 -17.28 -6.79 0.09
N ASP A 387 -17.68 -5.61 -0.38
CA ASP A 387 -16.83 -4.40 -0.39
C ASP A 387 -16.40 -3.97 1.02
N MET A 388 -17.31 -4.02 1.99
CA MET A 388 -16.99 -3.72 3.38
C MET A 388 -15.99 -4.74 3.96
N VAL A 389 -16.18 -6.03 3.69
CA VAL A 389 -15.28 -7.11 4.15
C VAL A 389 -13.92 -7.00 3.46
N GLU A 390 -13.90 -6.73 2.16
CA GLU A 390 -12.67 -6.48 1.39
C GLU A 390 -11.87 -5.33 2.00
N SER A 391 -12.54 -4.20 2.28
CA SER A 391 -11.92 -3.01 2.89
C SER A 391 -11.33 -3.31 4.27
N LEU A 392 -12.07 -4.05 5.09
CA LEU A 392 -11.61 -4.45 6.43
C LEU A 392 -10.39 -5.39 6.36
N LEU A 393 -10.41 -6.36 5.44
CA LEU A 393 -9.26 -7.26 5.25
C LEU A 393 -8.04 -6.55 4.69
N GLN A 394 -8.22 -5.60 3.75
CA GLN A 394 -7.12 -4.77 3.27
C GLN A 394 -6.48 -3.98 4.42
N TYR A 395 -7.29 -3.44 5.34
CA TYR A 395 -6.80 -2.76 6.53
C TYR A 395 -5.96 -3.69 7.42
N PHE A 396 -6.47 -4.88 7.78
CA PHE A 396 -5.70 -5.84 8.57
C PHE A 396 -4.42 -6.31 7.85
N ASN A 397 -4.52 -6.56 6.55
CA ASN A 397 -3.38 -6.96 5.72
C ASN A 397 -2.29 -5.89 5.70
N PHE A 398 -2.66 -4.61 5.65
CA PHE A 398 -1.70 -3.50 5.68
C PHE A 398 -0.77 -3.56 6.90
N TYR A 399 -1.32 -3.81 8.08
CA TYR A 399 -0.53 -3.98 9.31
C TYR A 399 0.21 -5.31 9.35
N ALA A 400 -0.44 -6.40 8.96
CA ALA A 400 0.18 -7.71 8.90
C ALA A 400 1.42 -7.72 7.98
N TYR A 401 1.35 -7.08 6.82
CA TYR A 401 2.49 -6.93 5.91
C TYR A 401 3.61 -6.06 6.49
N THR A 402 3.27 -5.05 7.29
CA THR A 402 4.26 -4.23 7.98
C THR A 402 5.00 -5.05 9.04
N GLU A 403 4.29 -5.89 9.80
CA GLU A 403 4.90 -6.87 10.72
C GLU A 403 5.77 -7.90 10.00
N VAL A 404 5.32 -8.44 8.86
CA VAL A 404 6.11 -9.34 8.01
C VAL A 404 7.38 -8.63 7.52
N ALA A 405 7.29 -7.34 7.18
CA ALA A 405 8.43 -6.53 6.77
C ALA A 405 9.40 -6.25 7.94
N ILE A 406 8.92 -6.01 9.15
CA ILE A 406 9.80 -5.70 10.28
C ILE A 406 10.47 -6.97 10.81
N TYR A 407 9.67 -8.00 11.08
CA TYR A 407 10.09 -9.17 11.86
C TYR A 407 10.30 -10.46 11.05
N GLY A 408 9.85 -10.51 9.78
CA GLY A 408 9.98 -11.73 8.97
C GLY A 408 9.15 -12.92 9.48
N LYS A 409 8.05 -12.64 10.18
CA LYS A 409 7.09 -13.64 10.68
C LYS A 409 6.22 -14.20 9.55
N SER A 410 5.56 -15.33 9.77
CA SER A 410 4.55 -15.83 8.83
C SER A 410 3.30 -14.94 8.85
N PHE A 411 2.54 -14.93 7.75
CA PHE A 411 1.36 -14.05 7.67
C PHE A 411 0.34 -14.33 8.79
N ARG A 412 0.10 -15.62 9.09
CA ARG A 412 -0.83 -16.02 10.17
C ARG A 412 -0.38 -15.51 11.55
N GLU A 413 0.92 -15.52 11.81
CA GLU A 413 1.48 -15.02 13.07
C GLU A 413 1.41 -13.49 13.15
N SER A 414 1.59 -12.80 12.03
CA SER A 414 1.43 -11.35 11.93
C SER A 414 -0.01 -10.90 12.14
N VAL A 415 -0.99 -11.60 11.56
CA VAL A 415 -2.42 -11.29 11.76
C VAL A 415 -2.84 -11.51 13.21
N ARG A 416 -2.34 -12.55 13.90
CA ARG A 416 -2.72 -12.86 15.29
C ARG A 416 -2.37 -11.75 16.30
N ASN A 417 -1.39 -10.90 15.99
CA ASN A 417 -0.93 -9.86 16.91
C ASN A 417 -1.81 -8.60 16.86
N TYR A 418 -2.81 -8.55 15.99
CA TYR A 418 -3.82 -7.50 15.85
C TYR A 418 -5.21 -8.10 16.04
#